data_AF-A0A3S4I471-F1
#
_entry.id   AF-A0A3S4I471-F1
#
_cell.length_a   1.000
_cell.length_b   1.000
_cell.length_c   1.000
_cell.angle_alpha   90.00
_cell.angle_beta   90.00
_cell.angle_gamma   90.00
#
_symmetry.space_group_name_H-M   'P 1'
#
loop_
_entity.id
_entity.type
_entity.pdbx_description
1 polymer ?
#
loop_
_entity_poly.entity_id
_entity_poly.type
_entity_poly.pdbx_seq_one_letter_code
_entity_poly.pdbx_strand_id
1 'polypeptide(L)'
;MQRCTKPGGYNLIVAAMDTPDFPCTVGFPFAFKEGELRRYYEGWDMLKYNEDVGRASPHGRKRQPYQTALCYDAGEKKRPE
;
A
#
# COMPACT_ATOMS: atom_id res chain seq x y z
N MET A 1 3.21 3.59 -11.83
CA MET A 1 1.84 4.04 -11.50
C MET A 1 1.80 5.55 -11.41
N GLN A 2 2.43 6.15 -10.40
CA GLN A 2 2.45 7.59 -10.12
C GLN A 2 2.66 8.51 -11.34
N ARG A 3 3.69 8.27 -12.17
CA ARG A 3 3.99 9.09 -13.36
C ARG A 3 2.88 9.14 -14.42
N CYS A 4 1.94 8.20 -14.38
CA CYS A 4 0.86 8.09 -15.36
C CYS A 4 -0.52 8.39 -14.73
N THR A 5 -0.57 8.71 -13.44
CA THR A 5 -1.80 9.16 -12.79
C THR A 5 -1.95 10.65 -13.06
N LYS A 6 -3.15 11.08 -13.47
CA LYS A 6 -3.45 12.51 -13.67
C LYS A 6 -3.55 13.21 -12.31
N PRO A 7 -3.33 14.53 -12.23
CA PRO A 7 -3.70 15.31 -11.06
C PRO A 7 -5.17 15.07 -10.68
N GLY A 8 -5.43 14.91 -9.39
CA GLY A 8 -6.72 14.50 -8.83
C GLY A 8 -7.06 13.02 -9.03
N GLY A 9 -6.20 12.24 -9.69
CA GLY A 9 -6.39 10.82 -9.95
C GLY A 9 -6.02 9.94 -8.75
N TYR A 10 -6.52 8.71 -8.74
CA TYR A 10 -6.42 7.79 -7.60
C TYR A 10 -5.58 6.56 -7.94
N ASN A 11 -4.84 6.04 -6.96
CA ASN A 11 -4.25 4.71 -7.01
C ASN A 11 -4.77 3.91 -5.81
N LEU A 12 -5.36 2.74 -6.08
CA LEU A 12 -5.73 1.74 -5.08
C LEU A 12 -4.75 0.57 -5.18
N ILE A 13 -4.10 0.25 -4.07
CA ILE A 13 -3.13 -0.83 -3.97
C ILE A 13 -3.49 -1.72 -2.78
N VAL A 14 -3.56 -3.02 -3.03
CA VAL A 14 -3.65 -4.07 -2.00
C VAL A 14 -2.56 -5.09 -2.31
N ALA A 15 -1.62 -5.31 -1.40
CA ALA A 15 -0.46 -6.16 -1.65
C ALA A 15 0.03 -6.87 -0.40
N ALA A 16 0.63 -8.05 -0.54
CA ALA A 16 1.23 -8.77 0.58
C ALA A 16 2.40 -8.00 1.21
N MET A 17 2.63 -8.25 2.50
CA MET A 17 3.75 -7.68 3.25
C MET A 17 4.69 -8.76 3.81
N ASP A 18 5.94 -8.37 4.01
CA ASP A 18 6.99 -9.14 4.68
C ASP A 18 7.51 -8.32 5.87
N THR A 19 7.13 -8.74 7.08
CA THR A 19 7.44 -8.03 8.33
C THR A 19 8.06 -8.99 9.34
N PRO A 20 8.82 -8.51 10.35
CA PRO A 20 9.44 -9.39 11.35
C PRO A 20 8.44 -10.27 12.10
N ASP A 21 7.27 -9.71 12.46
CA ASP A 21 6.24 -10.43 13.21
C ASP A 21 5.43 -11.39 12.32
N PHE A 22 5.35 -11.09 11.03
CA PHE A 22 4.64 -11.89 10.04
C PHE A 22 5.45 -11.97 8.73
N PRO A 23 6.44 -12.86 8.68
CA PRO A 23 7.26 -13.03 7.48
C PRO A 23 6.43 -13.64 6.34
N CYS A 24 6.68 -13.19 5.12
CA CYS A 24 6.03 -13.70 3.92
C CYS A 24 6.59 -15.10 3.57
N THR A 25 5.81 -16.16 3.84
CA THR A 25 6.24 -17.56 3.68
C THR A 25 5.68 -18.24 2.42
N VAL A 26 4.96 -17.51 1.57
CA VAL A 26 4.25 -18.04 0.38
C VAL A 26 5.06 -17.93 -0.91
N GLY A 27 6.30 -17.42 -0.85
CA GLY A 27 7.16 -17.36 -2.03
C GLY A 27 6.65 -16.40 -3.11
N PHE A 28 5.90 -15.35 -2.73
CA PHE A 28 5.63 -14.28 -3.67
C PHE A 28 6.95 -13.68 -4.15
N PRO A 29 7.07 -13.31 -5.43
CA PRO A 29 8.29 -12.69 -5.96
C PRO A 29 8.53 -11.29 -5.35
N PHE A 30 7.55 -10.74 -4.66
CA PHE A 30 7.59 -9.43 -4.04
C PHE A 30 6.61 -9.34 -2.86
N ALA A 31 7.01 -8.62 -1.81
CA ALA A 31 6.17 -8.22 -0.68
C ALA A 31 6.72 -6.91 -0.10
N PHE A 32 5.83 -6.02 0.34
CA PHE A 32 6.24 -4.75 0.94
C PHE A 32 6.79 -4.95 2.35
N LYS A 33 7.82 -4.18 2.71
CA LYS A 33 8.24 -4.00 4.10
C LYS A 33 7.31 -3.02 4.82
N GLU A 34 7.40 -3.01 6.15
CA GLU A 34 6.69 -2.06 7.00
C GLU A 34 6.92 -0.60 6.55
N GLY A 35 5.84 0.13 6.31
CA GLY A 35 5.87 1.51 5.85
C GLY A 35 6.38 1.75 4.41
N GLU A 36 6.76 0.72 3.67
CA GLU A 36 7.40 0.88 2.35
C GLU A 36 6.46 1.52 1.33
N LEU A 37 5.20 1.06 1.28
CA LEU A 37 4.20 1.64 0.37
C LEU A 37 3.89 3.11 0.71
N ARG A 38 3.85 3.47 2.00
CA ARG A 38 3.63 4.87 2.40
C ARG A 38 4.75 5.77 1.94
N ARG A 39 6.00 5.31 2.03
CA ARG A 39 7.16 6.07 1.55
C ARG A 39 7.13 6.26 0.04
N TYR A 40 6.70 5.24 -0.73
CA TYR A 40 6.55 5.40 -2.17
C TYR A 40 5.58 6.52 -2.53
N TYR A 41 4.49 6.68 -1.77
CA TYR A 41 3.47 7.72 -1.99
C TYR A 41 3.65 8.95 -1.10
N GLU A 42 4.87 9.22 -0.63
CA GLU A 42 5.14 10.45 0.12
C GLU A 42 4.82 11.68 -0.73
N GLY A 43 4.12 12.64 -0.14
CA GLY A 43 3.64 13.85 -0.83
C GLY A 43 2.30 13.69 -1.57
N TRP A 44 1.72 12.48 -1.62
CA TRP A 44 0.34 12.26 -2.08
C TRP A 44 -0.63 12.34 -0.92
N ASP A 45 -1.89 12.70 -1.18
CA ASP A 45 -2.91 12.65 -0.14
C ASP A 45 -3.49 11.23 -0.04
N MET A 46 -3.50 10.71 1.18
CA MET A 46 -3.74 9.32 1.48
C MET A 46 -5.09 9.19 2.18
N LEU A 47 -6.13 8.91 1.39
CA LEU A 47 -7.51 8.80 1.89
C LEU A 47 -7.71 7.60 2.80
N LYS A 48 -7.00 6.50 2.53
CA LYS A 48 -7.00 5.31 3.39
C LYS A 48 -5.66 4.60 3.31
N TYR A 49 -5.15 4.23 4.47
CA TYR A 49 -3.94 3.42 4.58
C TYR A 49 -3.99 2.52 5.81
N ASN A 50 -3.61 1.26 5.65
CA ASN A 50 -3.43 0.32 6.74
C ASN A 50 -2.47 -0.80 6.33
N GLU A 51 -1.79 -1.33 7.34
CA GLU A 51 -0.90 -2.50 7.27
C GLU A 51 -1.54 -3.68 8.03
N ASP A 52 -2.86 -3.80 7.93
CA ASP A 52 -3.62 -4.67 8.82
C ASP A 52 -3.35 -6.15 8.53
N VAL A 53 -3.39 -6.96 9.59
CA VAL A 53 -3.28 -8.41 9.45
C VAL A 53 -4.55 -8.95 8.79
N GLY A 54 -4.41 -9.31 7.52
CA GLY A 54 -5.47 -9.89 6.72
C GLY A 54 -5.91 -11.29 7.12
N ARG A 55 -7.11 -11.66 6.65
CA ARG A 55 -7.59 -13.05 6.64
C ARG A 55 -7.45 -13.62 5.23
N ALA A 56 -6.23 -13.85 4.77
CA ALA A 56 -6.03 -14.85 3.72
C ALA A 56 -6.16 -16.23 4.39
N SER A 57 -7.15 -17.03 3.99
CA SER A 57 -7.29 -18.43 4.44
C SER A 57 -6.77 -19.39 3.37
N PRO A 58 -5.45 -19.61 3.22
CA PRO A 58 -4.97 -20.89 2.74
C PRO A 58 -5.06 -21.88 3.91
N HIS A 59 -5.76 -22.99 3.70
CA HIS A 59 -5.90 -24.07 4.68
C HIS A 59 -4.52 -24.41 5.29
N GLY A 60 -4.36 -24.20 6.60
CA GLY A 60 -3.19 -24.67 7.36
C GLY A 60 -1.93 -23.79 7.34
N ARG A 61 -1.97 -22.52 6.90
CA ARG A 61 -0.80 -21.59 7.03
C ARG A 61 -1.10 -20.38 7.91
N LYS A 62 -0.04 -19.80 8.51
CA LYS A 62 -0.14 -18.56 9.30
C LYS A 62 -0.75 -17.45 8.44
N ARG A 63 -1.61 -16.64 9.06
CA ARG A 63 -2.17 -15.42 8.46
C ARG A 63 -1.04 -14.50 8.02
N GLN A 64 -1.21 -13.88 6.86
CA GLN A 64 -0.24 -12.92 6.35
C GLN A 64 -0.84 -11.52 6.34
N PRO A 65 -0.09 -10.51 6.79
CA PRO A 65 -0.48 -9.13 6.64
C PRO A 65 -0.49 -8.76 5.17
N TYR A 66 -1.36 -7.80 4.86
CA TYR A 66 -1.35 -7.11 3.60
C TYR A 66 -1.39 -5.62 3.85
N GLN A 67 -0.82 -4.88 2.91
CA GLN A 67 -0.89 -3.45 2.85
C GLN A 67 -2.08 -3.05 1.98
N THR A 68 -2.91 -2.13 2.46
CA THR A 68 -3.90 -1.45 1.61
C THR A 68 -3.66 0.04 1.64
N ALA A 69 -3.51 0.65 0.46
CA ALA A 69 -3.47 2.10 0.30
C ALA A 69 -4.41 2.57 -0.80
N LEU A 70 -5.25 3.56 -0.48
CA LEU A 70 -5.92 4.41 -1.45
C LEU A 70 -5.34 5.80 -1.31
N CYS A 71 -4.66 6.26 -2.34
CA CYS A 71 -4.07 7.59 -2.41
C CYS A 71 -4.59 8.32 -3.65
N TYR A 72 -4.66 9.64 -3.60
CA TYR A 72 -4.93 10.48 -4.74
C TYR A 72 -3.87 11.54 -4.92
N ASP A 73 -3.58 11.85 -6.17
CA ASP A 73 -2.61 12.88 -6.52
C ASP A 73 -3.25 14.24 -6.27
N ALA A 74 -2.76 14.96 -5.27
CA ALA A 74 -3.16 16.34 -5.04
C ALA A 74 -2.39 17.32 -5.96
N GLY A 75 -1.90 16.86 -7.13
CA GLY A 75 -1.13 17.61 -8.13
C GLY A 75 -1.69 18.96 -8.59
N GLU A 76 -2.83 19.39 -8.07
CA GLU A 76 -3.14 20.81 -7.89
C GLU A 76 -2.97 21.21 -6.41
N LYS A 77 -1.73 21.51 -6.01
CA LYS A 77 -1.53 22.45 -4.91
C LYS A 77 -2.32 23.70 -5.30
N LYS A 78 -3.40 24.02 -4.57
CA LYS A 78 -4.14 25.27 -4.71
C LYS A 78 -3.13 26.40 -4.92
N ARG A 79 -3.16 27.01 -6.11
CA ARG A 79 -2.45 28.26 -6.36
C ARG A 79 -2.91 29.21 -5.25
N PRO A 80 -2.02 29.76 -4.39
CA PRO A 80 -2.45 30.78 -3.45
C PRO A 80 -2.97 31.96 -4.28
N GLU A 81 -4.16 32.48 -3.93
CA GLU A 81 -4.65 33.75 -4.44
C GLU A 81 -3.70 34.90 -4.06
#